data_AF-A0A9W9ZYF4-F1
#
_entry.id   AF-A0A9W9ZYF4-F1
#
_cell.length_a   1.000
_cell.length_b   1.000
_cell.length_c   1.000
_cell.angle_alpha   90.00
_cell.angle_beta   90.00
_cell.angle_gamma   90.00
#
_symmetry.space_group_name_H-M   'P 1'
#
loop_
_entity.id
_entity.type
_entity.pdbx_description
1 polymer ?
#
loop_
_entity_poly.entity_id
_entity_poly.type
_entity_poly.pdbx_seq_one_letter_code
_entity_poly.pdbx_strand_id
1 'polypeptide(L)'
;MARLPHVSEHEFSQDEVRYLEREGRDYCLAHGMVYKDSKGDIQHIPFTLFPSPFPQKLFTAAREVQTDFNLLVHKVSQDYEFTKKALLSTVAADPFTSRLFDIYEKVWEQGNAESISLGIFRSDYMIDTSGGLHEKCCSCSAGNNNAADPIYIKQVEMNTIALGGISFSCLVPNMH
;
A
#
# COMPACT_ATOMS: atom_id res chain seq x y z
N MET A 1 12.23 0.82 14.90
CA MET A 1 12.41 0.94 13.45
C MET A 1 13.87 1.29 13.22
N ALA A 2 14.66 0.36 12.69
CA ALA A 2 16.07 0.62 12.42
C ALA A 2 16.19 1.70 11.34
N ARG A 3 17.00 2.73 11.58
CA ARG A 3 17.42 3.65 10.51
C ARG A 3 18.55 2.95 9.78
N LEU A 4 18.28 2.50 8.56
CA LEU A 4 19.34 1.96 7.71
C LEU A 4 20.10 3.14 7.09
N PRO A 5 21.45 3.13 7.13
CA PRO A 5 22.24 4.19 6.53
C PRO A 5 21.96 4.27 5.03
N HIS A 6 21.94 5.48 4.47
CA HIS A 6 21.80 5.67 3.04
C HIS A 6 23.07 5.18 2.35
N VAL A 7 22.95 4.15 1.52
CA VAL A 7 24.07 3.60 0.73
C VAL A 7 23.91 4.05 -0.72
N SER A 8 24.97 4.57 -1.33
CA SER A 8 24.92 5.04 -2.72
C SER A 8 25.08 3.86 -3.69
N GLU A 9 24.35 3.86 -4.80
CA GLU A 9 24.49 2.84 -5.86
C GLU A 9 25.92 2.75 -6.44
N HIS A 10 26.77 3.75 -6.22
CA HIS A 10 28.15 3.79 -6.71
C HIS A 10 29.17 3.17 -5.74
N GLU A 11 28.73 2.59 -4.62
CA GLU A 11 29.63 2.02 -3.59
C GLU A 11 29.92 0.52 -3.77
N PHE A 12 29.31 -0.17 -4.74
CA PHE A 12 29.46 -1.63 -4.89
C PHE A 12 30.02 -2.07 -6.24
N SER A 13 30.97 -2.98 -6.17
CA SER A 13 31.43 -3.76 -7.32
C SER A 13 30.36 -4.76 -7.78
N GLN A 14 30.44 -5.17 -9.04
CA GLN A 14 29.56 -6.21 -9.60
C GLN A 14 29.70 -7.56 -8.88
N ASP A 15 30.87 -7.84 -8.30
CA ASP A 15 31.09 -9.06 -7.51
C ASP A 15 30.37 -9.01 -6.16
N GLU A 16 30.37 -7.85 -5.49
CA GLU A 16 29.61 -7.64 -4.25
C GLU A 16 28.10 -7.74 -4.49
N VAL A 17 27.60 -7.15 -5.58
CA VAL A 17 26.17 -7.27 -5.96
C VAL A 17 25.77 -8.73 -6.15
N ARG A 18 26.56 -9.52 -6.89
CA ARG A 18 26.31 -10.96 -7.08
C ARG A 18 26.38 -11.76 -5.79
N TYR A 19 27.28 -11.38 -4.89
CA TYR A 19 27.39 -12.00 -3.57
C TYR A 19 26.14 -11.72 -2.73
N LEU A 20 25.74 -10.45 -2.58
CA LEU A 20 24.56 -10.05 -1.82
C LEU A 20 23.26 -10.62 -2.40
N GLU A 21 23.16 -10.72 -3.72
CA GLU A 21 22.04 -11.37 -4.38
C GLU A 21 21.89 -12.83 -3.94
N ARG A 22 23.00 -13.58 -3.89
CA ARG A 22 23.01 -14.97 -3.46
C ARG A 22 22.63 -15.09 -1.98
N GLU A 23 23.25 -14.30 -1.12
CA GLU A 23 22.97 -14.30 0.31
C GLU A 23 21.51 -13.93 0.59
N GLY A 24 20.94 -12.96 -0.12
CA GLY A 24 19.54 -12.57 0.02
C GLY A 24 18.57 -13.67 -0.43
N ARG A 25 18.90 -14.41 -1.51
CA ARG A 25 18.13 -15.59 -1.94
C ARG A 25 18.16 -16.69 -0.89
N ASP A 26 19.34 -17.02 -0.38
CA ASP A 26 19.52 -18.06 0.64
C ASP A 26 18.83 -17.66 1.95
N TYR A 27 18.89 -16.38 2.34
CA TYR A 27 18.13 -15.84 3.46
C TYR A 27 16.63 -16.04 3.28
N CYS A 28 16.08 -15.70 2.11
CA CYS A 28 14.65 -15.86 1.84
C CYS A 28 14.22 -17.34 1.95
N LEU A 29 15.02 -18.26 1.41
CA LEU A 29 14.76 -19.70 1.50
C LEU A 29 14.80 -20.20 2.94
N ALA A 30 15.82 -19.81 3.71
CA ALA A 30 15.99 -20.20 5.10
C ALA A 30 14.89 -19.67 6.04
N HIS A 31 14.28 -18.54 5.68
CA HIS A 31 13.23 -17.88 6.48
C HIS A 31 11.80 -18.10 5.95
N GLY A 32 11.62 -19.00 4.97
CA GLY A 32 10.30 -19.33 4.42
C GLY A 32 9.64 -18.20 3.63
N MET A 33 10.43 -17.24 3.14
CA MET A 33 9.98 -16.17 2.25
C MET A 33 9.92 -16.71 0.81
N VAL A 34 9.00 -17.65 0.58
CA VAL A 34 8.90 -18.43 -0.66
C VAL A 34 7.47 -18.52 -1.19
N TYR A 35 7.32 -18.79 -2.49
CA TYR A 35 6.05 -19.10 -3.15
C TYR A 35 6.22 -20.24 -4.16
N LYS A 36 5.11 -20.81 -4.66
CA LYS A 36 5.13 -21.77 -5.76
C LYS A 36 4.84 -21.06 -7.08
N ASP A 37 5.67 -21.28 -8.08
CA ASP A 37 5.42 -20.78 -9.43
C ASP A 37 4.35 -21.60 -10.16
N SER A 38 4.09 -21.27 -11.43
CA SER A 38 3.09 -21.95 -12.26
C SER A 38 3.40 -23.42 -12.55
N LYS A 39 4.66 -23.86 -12.35
CA LYS A 39 5.09 -25.26 -12.48
C LYS A 39 5.02 -26.00 -11.14
N GLY A 40 4.79 -25.28 -10.04
CA GLY A 40 4.76 -25.82 -8.69
C GLY A 40 6.12 -25.83 -8.00
N ASP A 41 7.15 -25.27 -8.65
CA ASP A 41 8.51 -25.18 -8.10
C ASP A 41 8.58 -24.07 -7.04
N ILE A 42 9.36 -24.30 -6.00
CA ILE A 42 9.55 -23.34 -4.90
C ILE A 42 10.50 -22.23 -5.37
N GLN A 43 10.04 -20.99 -5.26
CA GLN A 43 10.80 -19.78 -5.58
C GLN A 43 10.87 -18.87 -4.34
N HIS A 44 11.97 -18.14 -4.16
CA HIS A 44 12.02 -17.06 -3.17
C HIS A 44 11.14 -15.89 -3.61
N ILE A 45 10.64 -15.07 -2.67
CA ILE A 45 9.95 -13.83 -3.05
C ILE A 45 10.88 -12.88 -3.82
N PRO A 46 10.36 -12.05 -4.73
CA PRO A 46 11.12 -10.93 -5.26
C PRO A 46 11.44 -9.93 -4.14
N PHE A 47 12.67 -9.43 -4.10
CA PHE A 47 13.12 -8.44 -3.12
C PHE A 47 14.08 -7.44 -3.75
N THR A 48 14.20 -6.25 -3.14
CA THR A 48 15.26 -5.29 -3.46
C THR A 48 16.50 -5.62 -2.63
N LEU A 49 17.70 -5.52 -3.18
CA LEU A 49 18.93 -5.79 -2.41
C LEU A 49 19.10 -4.84 -1.22
N PHE A 50 18.66 -3.59 -1.41
CA PHE A 50 18.71 -2.55 -0.39
C PHE A 50 17.31 -2.00 -0.11
N PRO A 51 17.08 -1.47 1.11
CA PRO A 51 15.84 -0.78 1.43
C PRO A 51 15.71 0.50 0.60
N SER A 52 14.51 0.77 0.07
CA SER A 52 14.24 2.05 -0.58
C SER A 52 14.22 3.19 0.45
N PRO A 53 15.03 4.26 0.27
CA PRO A 53 14.97 5.43 1.16
C PRO A 53 13.58 6.07 1.14
N PHE A 54 13.03 6.36 2.32
CA PHE A 54 11.72 7.02 2.44
C PHE A 54 11.72 8.10 3.53
N PRO A 55 11.15 9.30 3.28
CA PRO A 55 11.14 10.37 4.27
C PRO A 55 10.39 9.98 5.56
N GLN A 56 11.09 10.00 6.70
CA GLN A 56 10.52 9.55 7.99
C GLN A 56 9.23 10.28 8.38
N LYS A 57 9.16 11.60 8.10
CA LYS A 57 7.97 12.40 8.39
C LYS A 57 6.75 11.89 7.61
N LEU A 58 6.92 11.62 6.32
CA LEU A 58 5.85 11.15 5.45
C LEU A 58 5.44 9.71 5.79
N PHE A 59 6.41 8.83 6.12
CA PHE A 59 6.12 7.48 6.60
C PHE A 59 5.26 7.51 7.87
N THR A 60 5.63 8.37 8.81
CA THR A 60 4.92 8.52 10.08
C THR A 60 3.49 9.03 9.84
N ALA A 61 3.31 10.02 8.98
CA ALA A 61 1.99 10.53 8.60
C ALA A 61 1.09 9.45 7.97
N ALA A 62 1.62 8.65 7.03
CA ALA A 62 0.88 7.54 6.41
C ALA A 62 0.45 6.48 7.43
N ARG A 63 1.32 6.18 8.39
CA ARG A 63 1.03 5.21 9.46
C ARG A 63 -0.05 5.74 10.42
N GLU A 64 0.03 7.00 10.81
CA GLU A 64 -0.89 7.62 11.78
C GLU A 64 -2.31 7.78 11.21
N VAL A 65 -2.45 8.14 9.93
CA VAL A 65 -3.76 8.30 9.29
C VAL A 65 -4.48 6.97 9.01
N GLN A 66 -3.78 5.83 9.10
CA GLN A 66 -4.37 4.52 8.79
C GLN A 66 -5.59 4.20 9.65
N THR A 67 -5.61 4.59 10.93
CA THR A 67 -6.77 4.37 11.81
C THR A 67 -7.99 5.18 11.38
N ASP A 68 -7.77 6.38 10.86
CA ASP A 68 -8.85 7.24 10.36
C ASP A 68 -9.47 6.64 9.09
N PHE A 69 -8.62 6.15 8.17
CA PHE A 69 -9.09 5.41 7.00
C PHE A 69 -9.84 4.13 7.38
N ASN A 70 -9.37 3.39 8.39
CA ASN A 70 -10.07 2.19 8.86
C ASN A 70 -11.48 2.54 9.36
N LEU A 71 -11.61 3.61 10.14
CA LEU A 71 -12.90 4.08 10.64
C LEU A 71 -13.80 4.58 9.52
N LEU A 72 -13.24 5.32 8.56
CA LEU A 72 -13.95 5.81 7.38
C LEU A 72 -14.55 4.65 6.59
N VAL A 73 -13.72 3.68 6.19
CA VAL A 73 -14.17 2.53 5.40
C VAL A 73 -15.16 1.68 6.18
N HIS A 74 -14.94 1.48 7.49
CA HIS A 74 -15.89 0.77 8.33
C HIS A 74 -17.26 1.45 8.33
N LYS A 75 -17.33 2.77 8.58
CA LYS A 75 -18.59 3.52 8.56
C LYS A 75 -19.27 3.50 7.20
N VAL A 76 -18.51 3.71 6.13
CA VAL A 76 -19.02 3.66 4.75
C VAL A 76 -19.58 2.28 4.43
N SER A 77 -18.95 1.19 4.89
CA SER A 77 -19.43 -0.18 4.65
C SER A 77 -20.77 -0.50 5.30
N GLN A 78 -21.14 0.24 6.35
CA GLN A 78 -22.40 0.07 7.08
C GLN A 78 -23.51 1.01 6.57
N ASP A 79 -23.18 1.95 5.68
CA ASP A 79 -24.14 2.92 5.14
C ASP A 79 -24.71 2.41 3.80
N TYR A 80 -25.78 1.63 3.90
CA TYR A 80 -26.45 1.03 2.74
C TYR A 80 -26.88 2.06 1.70
N GLU A 81 -27.50 3.17 2.13
CA GLU A 81 -28.00 4.20 1.22
C GLU A 81 -26.85 4.90 0.48
N PHE A 82 -25.75 5.19 1.19
CA PHE A 82 -24.55 5.73 0.57
C PHE A 82 -23.97 4.76 -0.46
N THR A 83 -23.76 3.48 -0.11
CA THR A 83 -23.18 2.48 -1.01
C THR A 83 -24.04 2.28 -2.25
N LYS A 84 -25.37 2.16 -2.06
CA LYS A 84 -26.34 2.03 -3.17
C LYS A 84 -26.27 3.21 -4.13
N LYS A 85 -26.28 4.43 -3.59
CA LYS A 85 -26.20 5.65 -4.40
C LYS A 85 -24.86 5.76 -5.13
N ALA A 86 -23.76 5.43 -4.47
CA ALA A 86 -22.41 5.54 -5.02
C ALA A 86 -22.15 4.54 -6.17
N LEU A 87 -22.75 3.35 -6.11
CA LEU A 87 -22.51 2.28 -7.09
C LEU A 87 -23.58 2.16 -8.18
N LEU A 88 -24.64 2.98 -8.15
CA LEU A 88 -25.80 2.83 -9.05
C LEU A 88 -25.42 2.76 -10.54
N SER A 89 -24.57 3.66 -11.02
CA SER A 89 -24.13 3.67 -12.42
C SER A 89 -23.21 2.49 -12.74
N THR A 90 -22.35 2.08 -11.81
CA THR A 90 -21.43 0.95 -11.97
C THR A 90 -22.20 -0.38 -12.03
N VAL A 91 -23.19 -0.56 -11.17
CA VAL A 91 -24.09 -1.74 -11.17
C VAL A 91 -24.82 -1.86 -12.50
N ALA A 92 -25.28 -0.74 -13.08
CA ALA A 92 -25.95 -0.73 -14.38
C ALA A 92 -25.01 -1.09 -15.55
N ALA A 93 -23.71 -0.83 -15.41
CA ALA A 93 -22.73 -1.00 -16.49
C ALA A 93 -21.91 -2.30 -16.40
N ASP A 94 -21.67 -2.84 -15.20
CA ASP A 94 -20.81 -4.00 -14.97
C ASP A 94 -21.58 -5.20 -14.38
N PRO A 95 -21.77 -6.30 -15.14
CA PRO A 95 -22.46 -7.49 -14.66
C PRO A 95 -21.80 -8.15 -13.46
N PHE A 96 -20.48 -8.01 -13.28
CA PHE A 96 -19.80 -8.58 -12.11
C PHE A 96 -20.19 -7.82 -10.83
N THR A 97 -20.06 -6.50 -10.84
CA THR A 97 -20.46 -5.62 -9.72
C THR A 97 -21.95 -5.74 -9.44
N SER A 98 -22.80 -5.85 -10.46
CA SER A 98 -24.24 -6.06 -10.27
C SER A 98 -24.53 -7.31 -9.44
N ARG A 99 -23.89 -8.45 -9.74
CA ARG A 99 -24.10 -9.68 -8.96
C ARG A 99 -23.62 -9.57 -7.53
N LEU A 100 -22.52 -8.84 -7.28
CA LEU A 100 -22.07 -8.57 -5.91
C LEU A 100 -23.07 -7.70 -5.14
N PHE A 101 -23.63 -6.70 -5.82
CA PHE A 101 -24.63 -5.81 -5.24
C PHE A 101 -25.95 -6.53 -4.94
N ASP A 102 -26.39 -7.45 -5.81
CA ASP A 102 -27.57 -8.29 -5.57
C ASP A 102 -27.44 -9.14 -4.29
N ILE A 103 -26.23 -9.63 -3.99
CA ILE A 103 -25.94 -10.36 -2.75
C ILE A 103 -26.04 -9.39 -1.56
N TYR A 104 -25.43 -8.22 -1.68
CA TYR A 104 -25.44 -7.18 -0.66
C TYR A 104 -26.88 -6.75 -0.28
N GLU A 105 -27.74 -6.49 -1.27
CA GLU A 105 -29.14 -6.11 -1.04
C GLU A 105 -29.93 -7.21 -0.33
N LYS A 106 -29.80 -8.47 -0.78
CA LYS A 106 -30.51 -9.61 -0.16
C LYS A 106 -30.11 -9.81 1.30
N VAL A 107 -28.83 -9.64 1.63
CA VAL A 107 -28.35 -9.75 3.02
C VAL A 107 -28.89 -8.60 3.88
N TRP A 108 -28.91 -7.38 3.34
CA TRP A 108 -29.48 -6.22 4.03
C TRP A 108 -30.99 -6.38 4.31
N GLU A 109 -31.77 -6.83 3.32
CA GLU A 109 -33.22 -7.04 3.44
C GLU A 109 -33.60 -8.10 4.49
N GLN A 110 -32.77 -9.13 4.66
CA GLN A 110 -32.99 -10.19 5.65
C GLN A 110 -32.71 -9.73 7.09
N GLY A 111 -32.10 -8.54 7.25
CA GLY A 111 -31.56 -8.07 8.52
C GLY A 111 -30.23 -8.74 8.83
N ASN A 112 -29.19 -7.95 9.10
CA ASN A 112 -27.83 -8.45 9.35
C ASN A 112 -27.82 -9.53 10.43
N ALA A 113 -27.54 -10.78 10.04
CA ALA A 113 -27.50 -11.92 10.94
C ALA A 113 -26.26 -11.89 11.88
N GLU A 114 -25.19 -11.21 11.47
CA GLU A 114 -23.93 -11.11 12.21
C GLU A 114 -23.60 -9.65 12.52
N SER A 115 -23.42 -9.33 13.80
CA SER A 115 -23.12 -7.96 14.28
C SER A 115 -21.64 -7.62 14.25
N ILE A 116 -20.77 -8.62 14.04
CA ILE A 116 -19.32 -8.47 14.10
C ILE A 116 -18.76 -8.59 12.69
N SER A 117 -17.96 -7.60 12.28
CA SER A 117 -17.19 -7.62 11.04
C SER A 117 -15.72 -7.31 11.32
N LEU A 118 -14.82 -7.99 10.59
CA LEU A 118 -13.38 -7.75 10.64
C LEU A 118 -12.94 -7.12 9.32
N GLY A 119 -12.52 -5.86 9.38
CA GLY A 119 -11.88 -5.18 8.27
C GLY A 119 -10.36 -5.26 8.39
N ILE A 120 -9.70 -5.79 7.37
CA ILE A 120 -8.25 -5.68 7.17
C ILE A 120 -8.07 -4.79 5.96
N PHE A 121 -7.39 -3.66 6.12
CA PHE A 121 -7.28 -2.63 5.08
C PHE A 121 -5.82 -2.28 4.81
N ARG A 122 -5.50 -1.95 3.56
CA ARG A 122 -4.18 -1.43 3.16
C ARG A 122 -4.36 -0.22 2.28
N SER A 123 -3.79 0.89 2.72
CA SER A 123 -3.72 2.14 1.97
C SER A 123 -2.36 2.24 1.31
N ASP A 124 -2.34 2.38 -0.01
CA ASP A 124 -1.10 2.50 -0.78
C ASP A 124 -0.82 3.97 -1.10
N TYR A 125 0.44 4.39 -0.97
CA TYR A 125 0.87 5.78 -1.13
C TYR A 125 2.04 5.88 -2.11
N MET A 126 2.07 6.97 -2.87
CA MET A 126 3.21 7.33 -3.72
C MET A 126 3.75 8.71 -3.36
N ILE A 127 5.06 8.89 -3.56
CA ILE A 127 5.71 10.18 -3.39
C ILE A 127 5.35 11.10 -4.56
N ASP A 128 4.95 12.33 -4.25
CA ASP A 128 4.71 13.39 -5.22
C ASP A 128 5.72 14.52 -5.02
N THR A 129 6.51 14.78 -6.05
CA THR A 129 7.52 15.85 -6.11
C THR A 129 7.05 17.06 -6.91
N SER A 130 5.84 17.04 -7.48
CA SER A 130 5.32 18.11 -8.35
C SER A 130 4.90 19.38 -7.60
N GLY A 131 5.34 19.55 -6.34
CA GLY A 131 5.19 20.78 -5.58
C GLY A 131 3.74 21.24 -5.47
N GLY A 132 2.78 20.31 -5.42
CA GLY A 132 1.35 20.63 -5.33
C GLY A 132 0.94 21.70 -6.34
N LEU A 133 0.68 21.32 -7.60
CA LEU A 133 -0.01 22.18 -8.60
C LEU A 133 -1.33 22.82 -8.11
N HIS A 134 -1.76 22.55 -6.87
CA HIS A 134 -2.91 23.13 -6.20
C HIS A 134 -2.63 24.44 -5.43
N GLU A 135 -1.37 24.84 -5.17
CA GLU A 135 -1.08 26.09 -4.43
C GLU A 135 -0.96 27.34 -5.31
N LYS A 136 -0.99 27.22 -6.64
CA LYS A 136 -0.92 28.36 -7.57
C LYS A 136 -2.19 29.22 -7.69
N CYS A 137 -3.15 29.08 -6.77
CA CYS A 137 -4.30 29.99 -6.66
C CYS A 137 -4.10 31.14 -5.65
N CYS A 138 -2.95 31.24 -4.98
CA CYS A 138 -2.64 32.42 -4.16
C CYS A 138 -1.35 33.07 -4.63
N SER A 139 -1.50 34.14 -5.40
CA SER A 139 -0.41 35.00 -5.87
C SER A 139 0.25 35.75 -4.73
N CYS A 140 1.48 35.36 -4.38
CA CYS A 140 2.49 36.27 -3.87
C CYS A 140 3.89 35.79 -4.28
N SER A 141 4.63 36.68 -4.93
CA SER A 141 5.90 36.40 -5.60
C SER A 141 7.11 36.49 -4.67
N ALA A 142 8.17 35.77 -5.09
CA ALA A 142 9.59 36.05 -4.89
C ALA A 142 10.24 35.72 -3.54
N GLY A 143 11.19 34.77 -3.60
CA GLY A 143 12.18 34.52 -2.55
C GLY A 143 13.13 33.39 -2.95
N ASN A 144 14.24 33.74 -3.58
CA ASN A 144 15.33 32.86 -3.97
C ASN A 144 15.88 32.11 -2.74
N ASN A 145 15.86 30.78 -2.70
CA ASN A 145 16.66 29.93 -1.82
C ASN A 145 16.66 28.48 -2.34
N ASN A 146 17.79 27.80 -2.18
CA ASN A 146 18.01 26.37 -2.45
C ASN A 146 17.17 25.44 -1.54
N ALA A 147 15.86 25.67 -1.46
CA ALA A 147 14.94 24.77 -0.81
C ALA A 147 14.60 23.67 -1.82
N ALA A 148 15.05 22.43 -1.54
CA ALA A 148 14.60 21.28 -2.31
C ALA A 148 13.07 21.31 -2.42
N ASP A 149 12.55 21.01 -3.62
CA ASP A 149 11.12 21.04 -3.88
C ASP A 149 10.37 20.22 -2.81
N PRO A 150 9.24 20.75 -2.28
CA PRO A 150 8.54 20.08 -1.20
C PRO A 150 8.00 18.73 -1.70
N ILE A 151 8.31 17.68 -0.93
CA ILE A 151 7.92 16.30 -1.21
C ILE A 151 6.68 15.96 -0.38
N TYR A 152 5.68 15.37 -1.03
CA TYR A 152 4.43 14.92 -0.41
C TYR A 152 4.21 13.43 -0.63
N ILE A 153 3.25 12.84 0.09
CA ILE A 153 2.68 11.54 -0.26
C ILE A 153 1.22 11.71 -0.66
N LYS A 154 0.79 10.96 -1.66
CA LYS A 154 -0.61 10.87 -2.08
C LYS A 154 -1.08 9.44 -1.93
N GLN A 155 -2.26 9.26 -1.36
CA GLN A 155 -2.94 7.98 -1.38
C GLN A 155 -3.38 7.69 -2.82
N VAL A 156 -2.98 6.54 -3.33
CA VAL A 156 -3.27 6.14 -4.72
C VAL A 156 -4.26 4.99 -4.79
N GLU A 157 -4.36 4.17 -3.74
CA GLU A 157 -5.23 3.00 -3.72
C GLU A 157 -5.68 2.67 -2.29
N MET A 158 -6.87 2.09 -2.16
CA MET A 158 -7.39 1.55 -0.90
C MET A 158 -7.91 0.14 -1.11
N ASN A 159 -7.21 -0.84 -0.54
CA ASN A 159 -7.54 -2.25 -0.67
C ASN A 159 -8.25 -2.76 0.59
N THR A 160 -9.44 -3.33 0.42
CA THR A 160 -10.28 -3.83 1.53
C THR A 160 -10.59 -5.32 1.47
N ILE A 161 -10.03 -6.03 0.49
CA ILE A 161 -10.27 -7.46 0.25
C ILE A 161 -8.97 -8.17 -0.11
N ALA A 162 -8.88 -9.45 0.29
CA ALA A 162 -7.83 -10.39 -0.13
C ALA A 162 -6.39 -9.87 0.02
N LEU A 163 -6.07 -9.29 1.19
CA LEU A 163 -4.73 -8.79 1.47
C LEU A 163 -3.75 -9.94 1.69
N GLY A 164 -2.78 -10.05 0.79
CA GLY A 164 -1.67 -10.99 0.87
C GLY A 164 -0.34 -10.35 1.26
N GLY A 165 0.67 -11.17 1.53
CA GLY A 165 2.06 -10.74 1.71
C GLY A 165 2.40 -10.06 3.05
N ILE A 166 1.46 -10.00 4.00
CA ILE A 166 1.67 -9.38 5.32
C ILE A 166 2.83 -10.05 6.07
N SER A 167 2.91 -11.38 6.03
CA SER A 167 3.99 -12.14 6.65
C SER A 167 5.36 -11.76 6.06
N PHE A 168 5.46 -11.67 4.73
CA PHE A 168 6.69 -11.28 4.04
C PHE A 168 7.09 -9.84 4.38
N SER A 169 6.13 -8.91 4.46
CA SER A 169 6.38 -7.52 4.83
C SER A 169 7.02 -7.35 6.22
N CYS A 170 6.82 -8.30 7.14
CA CYS A 170 7.47 -8.29 8.45
C CYS A 170 8.90 -8.87 8.44
N LEU A 171 9.24 -9.67 7.42
CA LEU A 171 10.54 -10.34 7.31
C LEU A 171 11.53 -9.57 6.44
N VAL A 172 11.05 -8.88 5.39
CA VAL A 172 11.89 -8.06 4.50
C VAL A 172 12.76 -7.06 5.27
N PRO A 173 12.26 -6.32 6.29
CA PRO A 173 13.10 -5.39 7.06
C PRO A 173 14.17 -6.06 7.93
N ASN A 174 14.13 -7.37 8.16
CA ASN A 174 15.19 -8.10 8.87
C ASN A 174 16.25 -8.65 7.90
N MET A 175 15.85 -8.87 6.64
CA MET A 175 16.76 -9.22 5.56
C MET A 175 17.57 -7.99 5.11
N HIS A 176 16.95 -6.81 5.10
CA HIS A 176 17.59 -5.50 4.89
C HIS A 176 18.36 -5.03 6.12
#